data_AF-A0AAV3UR27-F1
#
_entry.id   AF-A0AAV3UR27-F1
#
_cell.length_a   1.000
_cell.length_b   1.000
_cell.length_c   1.000
_cell.angle_alpha   90.00
_cell.angle_beta   90.00
_cell.angle_gamma   90.00
#
_symmetry.space_group_name_H-M   'P 1'
#
loop_
_entity.id
_entity.type
_entity.pdbx_description
1 polymer ?
#
loop_
_entity_poly.entity_id
_entity_poly.type
_entity_poly.pdbx_seq_one_letter_code
_entity_poly.pdbx_strand_id
1 'polypeptide(L)' 'MQLMVGASLFREHTQIVLSKEEVGDNRDFLEHNFMITIAEENDAVRLIGSPCEIPKVRTWLISQGFKVV' A
#
# COMPACT_ATOMS: atom_id res chain seq x y z
N MET A 1 -2.01 2.41 -30.95
CA MET A 1 -1.84 2.85 -29.55
C MET A 1 -2.31 1.71 -28.66
N GLN A 2 -1.39 0.86 -28.20
CA GLN A 2 -1.75 -0.36 -27.46
C GLN A 2 -2.22 0.06 -26.06
N LEU A 3 -3.48 -0.24 -25.72
CA LEU A 3 -4.02 -0.15 -24.38
C LEU A 3 -3.22 -1.10 -23.47
N MET A 4 -2.15 -0.59 -22.85
CA MET A 4 -1.55 -1.19 -21.65
C MET A 4 -2.45 -0.87 -20.45
N VAL A 5 -3.70 -1.29 -20.50
CA VAL A 5 -4.62 -1.27 -19.35
C VAL A 5 -4.83 -2.72 -19.00
N GLY A 6 -4.09 -3.25 -18.01
CA GLY A 6 -4.32 -4.65 -17.66
C GLY A 6 -3.55 -5.18 -16.47
N ALA A 7 -2.30 -4.75 -16.26
CA ALA A 7 -1.49 -5.28 -15.16
C ALA A 7 -1.03 -4.18 -14.20
N SER A 8 -0.43 -3.11 -14.73
CA SER A 8 0.16 -2.05 -13.90
C SER A 8 -0.87 -1.31 -13.05
N LEU A 9 -1.98 -0.88 -13.68
CA LEU A 9 -3.05 -0.18 -12.97
C LEU A 9 -3.69 -1.07 -11.88
N PHE A 10 -3.99 -2.33 -12.21
CA PHE A 10 -4.50 -3.29 -11.23
C PHE A 10 -3.51 -3.50 -10.09
N ARG A 11 -2.21 -3.57 -10.41
CA ARG A 11 -1.14 -3.71 -9.42
C ARG A 11 -1.10 -2.52 -8.45
N GLU A 12 -1.21 -1.29 -8.96
CA GLU A 12 -1.26 -0.06 -8.16
C GLU A 12 -2.51 0.01 -7.26
N HIS A 13 -3.60 -0.62 -7.69
CA HIS A 13 -4.80 -0.75 -6.88
C HIS A 13 -4.75 -1.89 -5.88
N THR A 14 -3.83 -2.86 -5.99
CA THR A 14 -3.73 -3.99 -5.05
C THR A 14 -2.51 -3.93 -4.16
N GLN A 15 -1.63 -2.95 -4.32
CA GLN A 15 -0.53 -2.74 -3.38
C GLN A 15 -0.05 -1.30 -3.28
N ILE A 16 0.62 -1.01 -2.16
CA ILE A 16 1.37 0.20 -1.89
C ILE A 16 2.78 -0.22 -1.46
N VAL A 17 3.79 0.52 -1.88
CA VAL A 17 5.18 0.31 -1.45
C VAL A 17 5.61 1.52 -0.64
N LEU A 18 6.16 1.28 0.55
CA LEU A 18 6.66 2.28 1.48
C LEU A 18 8.08 1.90 1.93
N SER A 19 8.82 2.84 2.52
CA SER A 19 10.05 2.49 3.24
C SER A 19 9.73 1.80 4.56
N LYS A 20 10.66 0.98 5.07
CA LYS A 20 10.52 0.35 6.39
C LYS A 20 10.38 1.35 7.53
N GLU A 21 11.12 2.45 7.45
CA GLU A 21 11.09 3.53 8.45
C GLU A 21 9.69 4.16 8.56
N GLU A 22 8.99 4.30 7.44
CA GLU A 22 7.63 4.85 7.41
C GLU A 22 6.59 3.89 8.02
N VAL A 23 6.74 2.58 7.84
CA VAL A 23 5.76 1.61 8.33
C VAL A 23 5.91 1.32 9.83
N GLY A 24 7.14 1.40 10.37
CA GLY A 24 7.52 0.98 11.72
C GLY A 24 6.43 1.09 12.79
N ASP A 25 6.16 2.29 13.28
CA ASP A 25 5.23 2.53 14.38
C ASP A 25 3.74 2.35 14.01
N ASN A 26 3.44 2.28 12.71
CA ASN A 26 2.06 2.19 12.20
C ASN A 26 1.67 0.77 11.80
N ARG A 27 2.59 -0.20 11.87
CA ARG A 27 2.38 -1.57 11.42
C ARG A 27 1.20 -2.23 12.13
N ASP A 28 1.20 -2.23 13.45
CA ASP A 28 0.12 -2.82 14.24
C ASP A 28 -1.23 -2.16 13.93
N PHE A 29 -1.25 -0.83 13.77
CA PHE A 29 -2.46 -0.13 13.39
C PHE A 29 -2.96 -0.58 12.02
N LEU A 30 -2.07 -0.66 11.04
CA LEU A 30 -2.39 -1.06 9.67
C LEU A 30 -2.95 -2.49 9.60
N GLU A 31 -2.34 -3.45 10.32
CA GLU A 31 -2.77 -4.84 10.36
C GLU A 31 -4.11 -5.03 11.09
N HIS A 32 -4.42 -4.19 12.09
CA HIS A 32 -5.69 -4.28 12.83
C HIS A 32 -6.85 -3.53 12.15
N ASN A 33 -6.58 -2.44 11.42
CA ASN A 33 -7.62 -1.57 10.89
C ASN A 33 -7.94 -1.82 9.42
N PHE A 34 -7.06 -2.50 8.69
CA PHE A 34 -7.25 -2.77 7.26
C PHE A 34 -7.04 -4.25 6.96
N MET A 35 -7.82 -4.77 6.02
CA MET A 35 -7.67 -6.15 5.55
C MET A 35 -6.55 -6.24 4.51
N ILE A 36 -5.31 -6.11 4.99
CA ILE A 36 -4.09 -6.11 4.18
C ILE A 36 -3.05 -7.09 4.71
N THR A 37 -2.13 -7.46 3.84
CA THR A 37 -0.90 -8.20 4.18
C THR A 37 0.28 -7.25 4.07
N ILE A 38 1.13 -7.22 5.09
CA ILE A 38 2.37 -6.43 5.11
C ILE A 38 3.53 -7.36 4.83
N ALA A 39 4.14 -7.22 3.65
CA ALA A 39 5.29 -8.00 3.22
C ALA A 39 6.55 -7.12 3.23
N GLU A 40 7.61 -7.57 3.90
CA GLU A 40 8.90 -6.89 3.87
C GLU A 40 9.78 -7.44 2.74
N GLU A 41 10.34 -6.54 1.93
CA GLU A 41 11.30 -6.88 0.88
C GLU A 41 12.50 -5.93 0.96
N ASN A 42 13.63 -6.42 1.48
CA ASN A 42 14.85 -5.64 1.69
C ASN A 42 14.60 -4.38 2.56
N ASP A 43 14.65 -3.20 1.94
CA ASP A 43 14.48 -1.88 2.57
C ASP A 43 13.04 -1.33 2.40
N ALA A 44 12.21 -2.05 1.67
CA ALA A 44 10.84 -1.66 1.37
C ALA A 44 9.82 -2.55 2.11
N VAL A 45 8.64 -1.98 2.30
CA VAL A 45 7.45 -2.66 2.80
C VAL A 45 6.37 -2.56 1.75
N ARG A 46 5.81 -3.70 1.38
CA ARG A 46 4.69 -3.81 0.46
C ARG A 46 3.42 -4.09 1.25
N LEU A 47 2.50 -3.14 1.24
CA LEU A 47 1.14 -3.32 1.71
C LEU A 47 0.33 -3.92 0.57
N ILE A 48 -0.22 -5.11 0.74
CA ILE A 48 -0.94 -5.85 -0.30
C ILE A 48 -2.38 -6.04 0.16
N GLY A 49 -3.35 -5.75 -0.71
CA GLY A 49 -4.75 -5.83 -0.37
C GLY A 49 -5.64 -5.87 -1.60
N SER A 50 -6.96 -5.94 -1.36
CA SER A 50 -7.93 -5.91 -2.45
C SER A 50 -7.98 -4.52 -3.12
N PRO A 51 -8.45 -4.42 -4.39
CA PRO A 51 -8.61 -3.15 -5.08
C PRO A 51 -9.62 -2.19 -4.42
N CYS A 52 -10.45 -2.69 -3.50
CA CYS A 52 -11.36 -1.87 -2.70
C CYS A 52 -10.73 -1.42 -1.37
N GLU A 53 -9.71 -2.11 -0.88
CA GLU A 53 -9.11 -1.85 0.43
C GLU A 53 -7.90 -0.91 0.34
N ILE A 54 -7.03 -1.12 -0.64
CA ILE A 54 -5.82 -0.31 -0.86
C ILE A 54 -6.10 1.18 -1.07
N PRO A 55 -7.17 1.61 -1.77
CA PRO A 55 -7.53 3.02 -1.81
C PRO A 55 -7.79 3.62 -0.42
N LYS A 56 -8.43 2.89 0.50
CA LYS A 56 -8.68 3.35 1.87
C LYS A 56 -7.39 3.50 2.65
N VAL A 57 -6.50 2.51 2.53
CA VAL A 57 -5.16 2.53 3.13
C VAL A 57 -4.37 3.73 2.61
N ARG A 58 -4.38 3.97 1.30
CA ARG A 58 -3.71 5.12 0.67
C ARG A 58 -4.24 6.45 1.22
N THR A 59 -5.57 6.60 1.31
CA THR A 59 -6.19 7.80 1.89
C THR A 59 -5.77 8.01 3.34
N TRP A 60 -5.75 6.95 4.15
CA TRP A 60 -5.32 7.03 5.53
C TRP A 60 -3.84 7.41 5.64
N LEU A 61 -2.95 6.78 4.87
CA LEU A 61 -1.52 7.10 4.83
C LEU A 61 -1.29 8.59 4.49
N ILE A 62 -1.97 9.10 3.47
CA ILE A 62 -1.89 10.53 3.12
C ILE A 62 -2.36 11.41 4.28
N SER A 63 -3.42 11.01 5.01
CA SER A 63 -3.92 11.76 6.18
C SER A 63 -2.93 11.81 7.33
N GLN A 64 -2.07 10.79 7.46
CA GLN A 64 -1.02 10.73 8.47
C GLN A 64 0.29 11.42 8.02
N GLY A 65 0.33 11.95 6.80
CA GLY A 65 1.48 12.68 6.26
C GLY A 65 2.49 11.83 5.49
N PHE A 66 2.17 10.56 5.18
CA PHE A 66 3.04 9.70 4.37
C PHE A 66 3.11 10.16 2.92
N LYS A 67 4.30 10.09 2.33
CA LYS A 67 4.50 10.29 0.88
C LYS A 67 4.27 8.97 0.15
N VAL A 68 3.03 8.73 -0.23
CA VAL A 68 2.68 7.61 -1.11
C VAL A 68 2.90 8.04 -2.57
N VAL A 69 3.93 7.49 -3.23
CA VAL A 69 4.20 7.68 -4.67
C VAL A 69 3.37 6.76 -5.55
#